data_AF-A0A268BVW6-F1
#
_entry.id   AF-A0A268BVW6-F1
#
_cell.length_a   1.000
_cell.length_b   1.000
_cell.length_c   1.000
_cell.angle_alpha   90.00
_cell.angle_beta   90.00
_cell.angle_gamma   90.00
#
_symmetry.space_group_name_H-M   'P 1'
#
loop_
_entity.id
_entity.type
_entity.pdbx_description
1 polymer ?
#
loop_
_entity_poly.entity_id
_entity_poly.type
_entity_poly.pdbx_seq_one_letter_code
_entity_poly.pdbx_strand_id
1 'polypeptide(L)'
;MADLLRKGFLLGVGAALAGKEKLDAKLKELVEKGEITPQQAKDLIQRFVEKGEAKSNEWNEKNQENMQKKASELGLATKADVDALKQRISHLELRLHNKED
;
A
#
# COMPACT_ATOMS: atom_id res chain seq x y z
N MET A 1 13.79 -15.79 -7.21
CA MET A 1 12.51 -15.19 -6.78
C MET A 1 12.64 -13.70 -6.47
N ALA A 2 13.51 -13.27 -5.55
CA ALA A 2 13.68 -11.85 -5.20
C ALA A 2 14.04 -10.93 -6.39
N ASP A 3 14.87 -11.40 -7.32
CA ASP A 3 15.26 -10.64 -8.52
C ASP A 3 14.08 -10.37 -9.48
N LEU A 4 13.15 -11.32 -9.60
CA LEU A 4 11.94 -11.16 -10.41
C LEU A 4 10.99 -10.12 -9.81
N LEU A 5 10.81 -10.16 -8.49
CA LEU A 5 10.00 -9.16 -7.76
C LEU A 5 10.61 -7.76 -7.88
N ARG A 6 11.94 -7.64 -7.78
CA ARG A 6 12.64 -6.35 -7.94
C ARG A 6 12.49 -5.81 -9.36
N LYS A 7 12.66 -6.65 -10.37
CA LYS A 7 12.45 -6.27 -11.79
C LYS A 7 11.00 -5.89 -12.07
N GLY A 8 10.03 -6.64 -11.55
CA GLY A 8 8.61 -6.33 -11.67
C GLY A 8 8.24 -5.01 -11.02
N PHE A 9 8.79 -4.72 -9.82
CA PHE A 9 8.59 -3.44 -9.14
C PHE A 9 9.17 -2.27 -9.94
N LEU A 10 10.40 -2.39 -10.43
CA LEU A 10 11.04 -1.35 -11.26
C LEU A 10 10.27 -1.11 -12.56
N LEU A 11 9.76 -2.17 -13.20
CA LEU A 11 8.92 -2.05 -14.38
C LEU A 11 7.60 -1.35 -14.07
N GLY A 12 6.98 -1.67 -12.93
CA GLY A 12 5.76 -0.99 -12.46
C GLY A 12 5.95 0.50 -12.23
N VAL A 13 7.05 0.89 -11.57
CA VAL A 13 7.41 2.30 -11.36
C VAL A 13 7.69 3.00 -12.69
N GLY A 14 8.45 2.38 -13.59
CA GLY A 14 8.73 2.92 -14.92
C GLY A 14 7.47 3.11 -15.76
N ALA A 15 6.56 2.14 -15.73
CA ALA A 15 5.27 2.22 -16.43
C ALA A 15 4.36 3.33 -15.86
N ALA A 16 4.36 3.54 -14.54
CA ALA A 16 3.60 4.62 -13.91
C ALA A 16 4.12 6.00 -14.32
N LEU A 17 5.45 6.19 -14.29
CA LEU A 17 6.10 7.44 -14.71
C LEU A 17 5.82 7.74 -16.20
N ALA A 18 6.06 6.76 -17.08
CA ALA A 18 5.79 6.91 -18.50
C ALA A 18 4.29 7.16 -18.81
N GLY A 19 3.40 6.55 -18.01
CA GLY A 19 1.96 6.79 -18.10
C GLY A 19 1.58 8.23 -17.77
N LYS A 20 2.18 8.81 -16.72
CA LYS A 20 1.97 10.22 -16.33
C LYS A 20 2.44 11.17 -17.43
N GLU A 21 3.64 10.98 -17.96
CA GLU A 21 4.19 11.82 -19.04
C GLU A 21 3.31 11.78 -20.30
N LYS A 22 2.85 10.59 -20.70
CA LYS A 22 1.94 10.44 -21.85
C LYS A 22 0.58 11.10 -21.62
N LEU A 23 0.07 11.05 -20.40
CA LEU A 23 -1.19 11.70 -20.05
C LEU A 23 -1.07 13.22 -20.16
N ASP A 24 -0.02 13.79 -19.56
CA ASP A 24 0.25 15.23 -19.61
C ASP A 24 0.43 15.72 -21.06
N ALA A 25 1.18 14.97 -21.86
CA ALA A 25 1.39 15.29 -23.28
C ALA A 25 0.06 15.27 -24.08
N LYS A 26 -0.78 14.26 -23.86
CA LYS A 26 -2.07 14.12 -24.56
C LYS A 26 -3.04 15.23 -24.16
N LEU A 27 -3.09 15.58 -22.88
CA LEU A 27 -3.92 16.70 -22.40
C LEU A 27 -3.45 18.03 -22.97
N LYS A 28 -2.13 18.24 -23.09
CA LYS A 28 -1.56 19.43 -23.72
C LYS A 28 -1.92 19.53 -25.20
N GLU A 29 -1.85 18.42 -25.94
CA GLU A 29 -2.26 18.34 -27.34
C GLU A 29 -3.75 18.72 -27.52
N LEU A 30 -4.63 18.26 -26.63
CA LEU A 30 -6.05 18.61 -26.66
C LEU A 30 -6.30 20.10 -26.37
N VAL A 31 -5.45 20.72 -25.53
CA VAL A 31 -5.49 22.17 -25.30
C VAL A 31 -5.03 22.94 -26.53
N GLU A 32 -3.93 22.52 -27.16
CA GLU A 32 -3.40 23.15 -28.38
C GLU A 32 -4.37 23.05 -29.55
N LYS A 33 -5.11 21.93 -29.65
CA LYS A 33 -6.19 21.74 -30.64
C LYS A 33 -7.47 22.50 -30.31
N GLY A 34 -7.57 23.11 -29.12
CA GLY A 34 -8.77 23.82 -28.66
C GLY A 34 -9.93 22.90 -28.28
N GLU A 35 -9.70 21.59 -28.16
CA GLU A 35 -10.74 20.62 -27.76
C GLU A 35 -11.08 20.72 -26.27
N ILE A 36 -10.10 21.14 -25.44
CA ILE A 36 -10.29 21.41 -24.02
C ILE A 36 -9.57 22.70 -23.62
N THR A 37 -10.04 23.35 -22.57
CA THR A 37 -9.37 24.51 -21.98
C THR A 37 -8.21 24.07 -21.07
N PRO A 38 -7.21 24.95 -20.83
CA PRO A 38 -6.15 24.69 -19.86
C PRO A 38 -6.69 24.38 -18.45
N GLN A 39 -7.82 24.97 -18.08
CA GLN A 39 -8.48 24.73 -16.80
C GLN A 39 -9.05 23.31 -16.73
N GLN A 40 -9.74 22.86 -17.79
CA GLN A 40 -10.26 21.50 -17.88
C GLN A 40 -9.15 20.44 -17.84
N ALA A 41 -8.01 20.68 -18.48
CA ALA A 41 -6.87 19.79 -18.41
C ALA A 41 -6.34 19.63 -16.96
N LYS A 42 -6.22 20.74 -16.23
CA LYS A 42 -5.83 20.71 -14.80
C LYS A 42 -6.84 19.96 -13.94
N ASP A 43 -8.13 20.21 -14.14
CA ASP A 43 -9.19 19.55 -13.39
C ASP A 43 -9.20 18.02 -13.64
N LEU A 44 -8.91 17.58 -14.86
CA LEU A 44 -8.81 16.17 -15.20
C LEU A 44 -7.63 15.48 -14.49
N ILE A 45 -6.46 16.13 -14.46
CA ILE A 45 -5.29 15.62 -13.71
C ILE A 45 -5.64 15.53 -12.22
N GLN A 46 -6.23 16.59 -11.67
CA GLN A 46 -6.58 16.64 -10.25
C GLN A 46 -7.54 15.51 -9.88
N ARG A 47 -8.62 15.31 -10.65
CA ARG A 47 -9.55 14.19 -10.45
C ARG A 47 -8.89 12.82 -10.60
N PHE A 48 -7.91 12.69 -11.48
CA PHE A 48 -7.16 11.45 -11.64
C PHE A 48 -6.32 11.12 -10.40
N VAL A 49 -5.64 12.14 -9.84
CA VAL A 49 -4.86 12.01 -8.60
C VAL A 49 -5.78 11.65 -7.43
N GLU A 50 -6.88 12.40 -7.24
CA GLU A 50 -7.84 12.16 -6.15
C GLU A 50 -8.44 10.75 -6.19
N LYS A 51 -8.85 10.28 -7.39
CA LYS A 51 -9.33 8.91 -7.55
C LYS A 51 -8.24 7.88 -7.27
N GLY A 52 -6.99 8.17 -7.64
CA GLY A 52 -5.83 7.34 -7.35
C GLY A 52 -5.59 7.17 -5.85
N GLU A 53 -5.60 8.29 -5.11
CA GLU A 53 -5.44 8.30 -3.65
C GLU A 53 -6.56 7.54 -2.95
N ALA A 54 -7.82 7.82 -3.30
CA ALA A 54 -8.97 7.12 -2.72
C ALA A 54 -8.87 5.59 -2.92
N LYS A 55 -8.53 5.16 -4.14
CA LYS A 55 -8.38 3.74 -4.47
C LYS A 55 -7.16 3.10 -3.79
N SER A 56 -6.07 3.85 -3.60
CA SER A 56 -4.90 3.38 -2.86
C SER A 56 -5.22 3.13 -1.40
N ASN A 57 -6.02 4.00 -0.78
CA ASN A 57 -6.44 3.86 0.62
C ASN A 57 -7.33 2.63 0.80
N GLU A 58 -8.36 2.47 -0.06
CA GLU A 58 -9.23 1.29 -0.06
C GLU A 58 -8.42 0.00 -0.30
N TRP A 59 -7.46 0.04 -1.23
CA TRP A 59 -6.57 -1.08 -1.48
C TRP A 59 -5.74 -1.42 -0.24
N ASN A 60 -5.16 -0.43 0.44
CA ASN A 60 -4.31 -0.67 1.60
C ASN A 60 -5.08 -1.31 2.77
N GLU A 61 -6.28 -0.82 3.08
CA GLU A 61 -7.16 -1.41 4.11
C GLU A 61 -7.52 -2.86 3.77
N LYS A 62 -7.98 -3.08 2.53
CA LYS A 62 -8.36 -4.42 2.07
C LYS A 62 -7.18 -5.38 2.04
N ASN A 63 -5.99 -4.89 1.69
CA ASN A 63 -4.79 -5.70 1.62
C ASN A 63 -4.29 -6.09 3.01
N GLN A 64 -4.38 -5.19 3.99
CA GLN A 64 -4.07 -5.48 5.38
C GLN A 64 -5.00 -6.56 5.95
N GLU A 65 -6.31 -6.42 5.74
CA GLU A 65 -7.29 -7.41 6.21
C GLU A 65 -7.09 -8.78 5.56
N ASN A 66 -6.83 -8.80 4.24
CA ASN A 66 -6.57 -10.03 3.50
C ASN A 66 -5.25 -10.69 3.92
N MET A 67 -4.19 -9.92 4.17
CA MET A 67 -2.93 -10.46 4.66
C MET A 67 -3.08 -11.08 6.04
N GLN A 68 -3.86 -10.46 6.93
CA GLN A 68 -4.09 -10.96 8.28
C GLN A 68 -4.92 -12.26 8.27
N LYS A 69 -5.95 -12.34 7.42
CA LYS A 69 -6.73 -13.56 7.19
C LYS A 69 -5.86 -14.68 6.62
N LYS A 70 -5.10 -14.41 5.56
CA LYS A 70 -4.19 -15.41 4.95
C LYS A 70 -3.09 -15.88 5.90
N ALA A 71 -2.52 -14.97 6.71
CA ALA A 71 -1.54 -15.34 7.71
C ALA A 71 -2.15 -16.32 8.73
N SER A 72 -3.38 -16.05 9.18
CA SER A 72 -4.11 -16.93 10.10
C SER A 72 -4.41 -18.30 9.47
N GLU A 73 -4.88 -18.33 8.22
CA GLU A 73 -5.15 -19.57 7.46
C GLU A 73 -3.90 -20.43 7.24
N LEU A 74 -2.74 -19.79 7.05
CA LEU A 74 -1.45 -20.47 6.87
C LEU A 74 -0.78 -20.85 8.20
N GLY A 75 -1.42 -20.57 9.34
CA GLY A 75 -0.86 -20.82 10.68
C GLY A 75 0.34 -19.93 11.02
N LEU A 76 0.50 -18.79 10.34
CA LEU A 76 1.55 -17.82 10.62
C LEU A 76 1.14 -16.97 11.83
N ALA A 77 1.94 -17.03 12.90
CA ALA A 77 1.75 -16.20 14.08
C ALA A 77 1.88 -14.71 13.71
N THR A 78 0.91 -13.91 14.11
CA THR A 78 0.94 -12.46 13.93
C THR A 78 1.82 -11.81 15.00
N LYS A 79 2.22 -10.55 14.77
CA LYS A 79 2.95 -9.76 15.79
C LYS A 79 2.16 -9.67 17.10
N ALA A 80 0.84 -9.53 17.02
CA ALA A 80 -0.04 -9.47 18.19
C ALA A 80 0.02 -10.78 19.00
N ASP A 81 0.05 -11.94 18.34
CA ASP A 81 0.17 -13.23 19.01
C ASP A 81 1.50 -13.36 19.75
N VAL A 82 2.59 -12.90 19.12
CA VAL A 82 3.93 -12.88 19.74
C VAL A 82 3.98 -11.96 20.95
N ASP A 83 3.40 -10.77 20.85
CA ASP A 83 3.39 -9.81 21.96
C ASP A 83 2.51 -10.30 23.12
N ALA A 84 1.38 -10.96 22.83
CA ALA A 84 0.56 -11.61 23.85
C ALA A 84 1.30 -12.74 24.56
N LEU A 85 2.08 -13.55 23.83
CA LEU A 85 2.94 -14.58 24.42
C LEU A 85 4.03 -13.99 25.29
N LYS A 86 4.71 -12.91 24.85
CA LYS A 86 5.72 -12.21 25.66
C LYS A 86 5.14 -11.69 26.98
N GLN A 87 3.95 -11.10 26.96
CA GLN A 87 3.28 -10.64 28.18
C GLN A 87 2.95 -11.79 29.12
N ARG A 88 2.43 -12.92 28.60
CA ARG A 88 2.16 -14.12 29.40
C ARG A 88 3.44 -14.68 30.03
N ILE A 89 4.53 -14.72 29.28
CA ILE A 89 5.85 -15.17 29.76
C ILE A 89 6.33 -14.25 30.87
N SER A 90 6.33 -12.93 30.65
CA SER A 90 6.76 -11.94 31.65
C SER A 90 5.95 -12.06 32.96
N HIS A 91 4.64 -12.27 32.86
CA HIS A 91 3.79 -12.48 34.03
C HIS A 91 4.05 -13.83 34.74
N LEU A 92 4.40 -14.88 34.00
CA LEU A 92 4.80 -16.16 34.57
C LEU A 92 6.14 -16.05 35.31
N GLU A 93 7.12 -15.37 34.70
CA GLU A 93 8.43 -15.11 35.29
C GLU A 93 8.30 -14.32 36.61
N LEU A 94 7.48 -13.26 36.64
CA LEU A 94 7.19 -12.49 37.86
C LEU A 94 6.59 -13.35 38.97
N ARG A 95 5.65 -14.25 38.64
CA ARG A 95 5.01 -15.14 39.63
C ARG A 95 5.93 -16.23 40.14
N LEU A 96 6.89 -16.68 39.34
CA LEU A 96 7.90 -17.63 39.78
C LEU A 96 8.90 -16.95 40.72
N HIS A 97 9.34 -15.73 40.38
CA HIS A 97 10.22 -14.95 41.24
C HIS A 97 9.61 -14.69 42.62
N ASN A 98 8.35 -14.26 42.68
CA ASN A 98 7.63 -14.03 43.94
C ASN A 98 7.32 -15.31 44.76
N LYS A 99 7.61 -16.51 44.24
CA LYS A 99 7.46 -17.78 44.97
C LYS A 99 8.78 -18.31 45.52
N GLU A 100 9.90 -17.78 45.07
CA GLU A 100 11.24 -18.17 45.51
C GLU A 100 11.78 -17.27 46.64
N ASP A 101 11.14 -16.11 46.87
CA ASP A 101 11.28 -15.26 48.07
C ASP A 101 10.27 -15.65 49.17
#